data_AF-A0A075KIU9-F1
#
_entry.id   AF-A0A075KIU9-F1
#
_cell.length_a   1.000
_cell.length_b   1.000
_cell.length_c   1.000
_cell.angle_alpha   90.00
_cell.angle_beta   90.00
_cell.angle_gamma   90.00
#
_symmetry.space_group_name_H-M   'P 1'
#
loop_
_entity.id
_entity.type
_entity.pdbx_description
1 polymer ?
#
loop_
_entity_poly.entity_id
_entity_poly.type
_entity_poly.pdbx_seq_one_letter_code
_entity_poly.pdbx_strand_id
1 'polypeptide(L)'
;MLPKGANLQKIHNGNRTYAITPHLPGGFIKPDAMRKYADVAEKYHGVMKLTSAQRIMITGLKAEDIDQIWEELGMQPAMGFANCVRSVKICPGSVFCKRGKQDSIKLGMELDKLYHKKEMPSRMKFSVAGCQNSCSEVHVRDIGVMGTDIGWDIYVGGTAGSHPRLADLLIEGLDYDEVLRIVGVIIQYYQKNADIERIGQFIDRVGFKKFRADVLAQFYQGVSETTKPLVPQSEEGREIIPVAGGLTEGTLVFGDKITVDSVISDIIRVYPQTIPIFRSFGMGCLGCPSATGEALSKAAEIHGLDVNEIVAGLNKVI
;
A
#
# COMPACT_ATOMS: atom_id res chain seq x y z
N MET A 1 -3.05 -22.34 -11.27
CA MET A 1 -2.77 -20.90 -11.49
C MET A 1 -3.68 -20.09 -10.58
N LEU A 2 -3.24 -18.96 -10.02
CA LEU A 2 -4.12 -18.08 -9.23
C LEU A 2 -5.18 -17.44 -10.16
N PRO A 3 -6.48 -17.51 -9.85
CA PRO A 3 -7.51 -16.83 -10.64
C PRO A 3 -7.27 -15.32 -10.65
N LYS A 4 -7.44 -14.69 -11.82
CA LYS A 4 -7.14 -13.27 -11.99
C LYS A 4 -8.07 -12.42 -11.11
N GLY A 5 -7.50 -11.44 -10.41
CA GLY A 5 -8.27 -10.54 -9.55
C GLY A 5 -8.74 -11.14 -8.22
N ALA A 6 -8.40 -12.40 -7.93
CA ALA A 6 -8.67 -13.04 -6.64
C ALA A 6 -7.38 -13.18 -5.82
N ASN A 7 -7.54 -13.18 -4.50
CA ASN A 7 -6.47 -13.48 -3.55
C ASN A 7 -6.70 -14.87 -2.97
N LEU A 8 -5.65 -15.69 -2.89
CA LEU A 8 -5.68 -16.92 -2.12
C LEU A 8 -5.90 -16.58 -0.65
N GLN A 9 -6.91 -17.19 -0.02
CA GLN A 9 -7.27 -16.92 1.38
C GLN A 9 -6.72 -17.99 2.31
N LYS A 10 -7.09 -19.26 2.07
CA LYS A 10 -6.68 -20.38 2.91
C LYS A 10 -6.52 -21.64 2.07
N ILE A 11 -5.57 -22.48 2.47
CA ILE A 11 -5.48 -23.87 2.04
C ILE A 11 -5.93 -24.73 3.22
N HIS A 12 -6.99 -25.52 3.06
CA HIS A 12 -7.48 -26.43 4.10
C HIS A 12 -7.67 -27.83 3.50
N ASN A 13 -6.93 -28.82 4.02
CA ASN A 13 -6.91 -30.18 3.49
C ASN A 13 -6.65 -30.23 1.96
N GLY A 14 -5.72 -29.40 1.47
CA GLY A 14 -5.41 -29.27 0.05
C GLY A 14 -6.38 -28.41 -0.76
N ASN A 15 -7.55 -28.06 -0.23
CA ASN A 15 -8.53 -27.20 -0.90
C ASN A 15 -8.18 -25.73 -0.73
N ARG A 16 -8.10 -25.02 -1.85
CA ARG A 16 -7.81 -23.58 -1.91
C ARG A 16 -9.12 -22.80 -1.92
N THR A 17 -9.25 -21.83 -1.02
CA THR A 17 -10.33 -20.84 -1.06
C THR A 17 -9.80 -19.47 -1.43
N TYR A 18 -10.66 -18.68 -2.07
CA TYR A 18 -10.31 -17.40 -2.63
C TYR A 18 -11.19 -16.29 -2.08
N ALA A 19 -10.66 -15.07 -2.15
CA ALA A 19 -11.39 -13.87 -1.84
C ALA A 19 -11.21 -12.83 -2.96
N ILE A 20 -12.30 -12.16 -3.31
CA ILE A 20 -12.28 -11.02 -4.23
C ILE A 20 -12.60 -9.74 -3.47
N THR A 21 -12.01 -8.64 -3.91
CA THR A 21 -12.35 -7.31 -3.38
C THR A 21 -12.58 -6.41 -4.57
N PRO A 22 -13.84 -6.12 -4.95
CA PRO A 22 -14.12 -5.16 -6.00
C PRO A 22 -13.73 -3.74 -5.58
N HIS A 23 -13.45 -2.91 -6.57
CA HIS A 23 -13.11 -1.51 -6.35
C HIS A 23 -14.34 -0.73 -5.89
N LEU A 24 -14.25 -0.11 -4.70
CA LEU A 24 -15.32 0.69 -4.12
C LEU A 24 -14.73 2.04 -3.64
N PRO A 25 -14.65 3.05 -4.53
CA PRO A 25 -14.07 4.36 -4.20
C PRO A 25 -14.71 4.99 -2.98
N GLY A 26 -13.90 5.41 -2.01
CA GLY A 26 -14.35 6.06 -0.77
C GLY A 26 -15.31 5.26 0.12
N GLY A 27 -15.64 4.01 -0.23
CA GLY A 27 -16.66 3.23 0.45
C GLY A 27 -18.09 3.69 0.28
N PHE A 28 -18.38 4.52 -0.73
CA PHE A 28 -19.74 4.93 -1.05
C PHE A 28 -20.38 3.93 -2.00
N ILE A 29 -21.56 3.42 -1.65
CA ILE A 29 -22.27 2.40 -2.41
C ILE A 29 -23.75 2.74 -2.51
N LYS A 30 -24.33 2.56 -3.70
CA LYS A 30 -25.77 2.68 -3.91
C LYS A 30 -26.49 1.35 -3.61
N PRO A 31 -27.78 1.36 -3.25
CA PRO A 31 -28.51 0.14 -2.90
C PRO A 31 -28.53 -0.94 -3.98
N ASP A 32 -28.64 -0.57 -5.25
CA ASP A 32 -28.60 -1.47 -6.41
C ASP A 32 -27.24 -2.19 -6.52
N ALA A 33 -26.14 -1.45 -6.39
CA ALA A 33 -24.80 -2.05 -6.34
C ALA A 33 -24.64 -2.96 -5.12
N MET A 34 -25.13 -2.56 -3.94
CA MET A 34 -25.08 -3.39 -2.73
C MET A 34 -25.85 -4.70 -2.88
N ARG A 35 -27.02 -4.69 -3.56
CA ARG A 35 -27.78 -5.92 -3.87
C ARG A 35 -26.93 -6.89 -4.69
N LYS A 36 -26.20 -6.42 -5.71
CA LYS A 36 -25.29 -7.29 -6.49
C LYS A 36 -24.27 -8.02 -5.62
N TYR A 37 -23.68 -7.34 -4.62
CA TYR A 37 -22.77 -8.00 -3.68
C TYR A 37 -23.46 -9.09 -2.87
N ALA A 38 -24.69 -8.83 -2.39
CA ALA A 38 -25.47 -9.79 -1.64
C ALA A 38 -25.87 -11.00 -2.48
N ASP A 39 -26.39 -10.76 -3.70
CA ASP A 39 -26.83 -11.81 -4.63
C ASP A 39 -25.66 -12.74 -5.01
N VAL A 40 -24.49 -12.16 -5.31
CA VAL A 40 -23.26 -12.93 -5.60
C VAL A 40 -22.77 -13.69 -4.37
N ALA A 41 -22.74 -13.04 -3.21
CA ALA A 41 -22.32 -13.72 -1.99
C ALA A 41 -23.26 -14.89 -1.64
N GLU A 42 -24.56 -14.74 -1.80
CA GLU A 42 -25.54 -15.81 -1.57
C GLU A 42 -25.37 -16.97 -2.57
N LYS A 43 -25.31 -16.65 -3.87
CA LYS A 43 -25.19 -17.64 -4.96
C LYS A 43 -23.93 -18.50 -4.84
N TYR A 44 -22.80 -17.90 -4.49
CA TYR A 44 -21.52 -18.59 -4.39
C TYR A 44 -21.15 -18.99 -2.95
N HIS A 45 -22.12 -18.93 -2.03
CA HIS A 45 -21.95 -19.23 -0.60
C HIS A 45 -20.77 -18.49 0.05
N GLY A 46 -20.51 -17.27 -0.43
CA GLY A 46 -19.45 -16.40 0.04
C GLY A 46 -19.86 -15.61 1.27
N VAL A 47 -18.87 -15.22 2.07
CA VAL A 47 -19.06 -14.33 3.22
C VAL A 47 -18.54 -12.94 2.88
N MET A 48 -19.39 -11.92 3.08
CA MET A 48 -19.01 -10.52 2.91
C MET A 48 -18.28 -9.98 4.15
N LYS A 49 -17.14 -9.32 3.95
CA LYS A 49 -16.36 -8.66 4.99
C LYS A 49 -16.13 -7.19 4.65
N LEU A 50 -16.57 -6.30 5.53
CA LEU A 50 -16.14 -4.90 5.52
C LEU A 50 -14.67 -4.80 5.94
N THR A 51 -13.89 -4.10 5.13
CA THR A 51 -12.44 -3.91 5.35
C THR A 51 -12.17 -2.55 5.98
N SER A 52 -11.03 -2.41 6.66
CA SER A 52 -10.60 -1.14 7.27
C SER A 52 -10.35 0.00 6.26
N ALA A 53 -10.23 -0.36 4.97
CA ALA A 53 -10.11 0.56 3.85
C ALA A 53 -11.45 0.90 3.18
N GLN A 54 -12.58 0.71 3.89
CA GLN A 54 -13.94 1.03 3.40
C GLN A 54 -14.36 0.26 2.13
N ARG A 55 -13.89 -0.98 1.97
CA ARG A 55 -14.28 -1.87 0.86
C ARG A 55 -15.06 -3.08 1.37
N ILE A 56 -15.83 -3.69 0.49
CA ILE A 56 -16.53 -4.96 0.71
C ILE A 56 -15.73 -6.07 0.00
N MET A 57 -15.30 -7.07 0.75
CA MET A 57 -14.62 -8.27 0.23
C MET A 57 -15.58 -9.46 0.30
N ILE A 58 -15.60 -10.32 -0.72
CA ILE A 58 -16.35 -11.59 -0.71
C ILE A 58 -15.33 -12.72 -0.57
N THR A 59 -15.52 -13.59 0.42
CA THR A 59 -14.57 -14.66 0.79
C THR A 59 -15.18 -16.05 0.67
N GLY A 60 -14.36 -17.09 0.69
CA GLY A 60 -14.81 -18.48 0.64
C GLY A 60 -15.13 -19.00 -0.76
N LEU A 61 -14.64 -18.31 -1.79
CA LEU A 61 -14.96 -18.62 -3.18
C LEU A 61 -14.07 -19.75 -3.73
N LYS A 62 -14.57 -20.49 -4.70
CA LYS A 62 -13.81 -21.50 -5.45
C LYS A 62 -13.07 -20.85 -6.62
N ALA A 63 -12.02 -21.52 -7.11
CA ALA A 63 -11.21 -21.00 -8.21
C ALA A 63 -12.00 -20.92 -9.52
N GLU A 64 -12.77 -21.95 -9.83
CA GLU A 64 -13.54 -22.07 -11.08
C GLU A 64 -14.66 -21.02 -11.23
N ASP A 65 -15.15 -20.47 -10.12
CA ASP A 65 -16.27 -19.53 -10.12
C ASP A 65 -15.83 -18.06 -10.32
N ILE A 66 -14.53 -17.75 -10.17
CA ILE A 66 -14.05 -16.36 -10.07
C ILE A 66 -14.38 -15.52 -11.29
N ASP A 67 -14.19 -16.05 -12.49
CA ASP A 67 -14.42 -15.28 -13.72
C ASP A 67 -15.91 -14.94 -13.89
N GLN A 68 -16.79 -15.91 -13.64
CA GLN A 68 -18.24 -15.72 -13.66
C GLN A 68 -18.71 -14.72 -12.59
N ILE A 69 -18.12 -14.77 -11.40
CA ILE A 69 -18.41 -13.81 -10.34
C ILE A 69 -18.06 -12.37 -10.76
N TRP A 70 -16.94 -12.16 -11.45
CA TRP A 70 -16.57 -10.83 -11.94
C TRP A 70 -17.54 -10.31 -13.01
N GLU A 71 -18.00 -11.19 -13.91
CA GLU A 71 -19.01 -10.86 -14.92
C GLU A 71 -20.32 -10.42 -14.27
N GLU A 72 -20.81 -11.18 -13.28
CA GLU A 72 -22.06 -10.88 -12.56
C GLU A 72 -21.98 -9.58 -11.75
N LEU A 73 -20.85 -9.32 -11.10
CA LEU A 73 -20.63 -8.06 -10.40
C LEU A 73 -20.56 -6.87 -11.37
N GLY A 74 -19.97 -7.07 -12.55
CA GLY A 74 -19.69 -5.99 -13.50
C GLY A 74 -18.73 -4.94 -12.92
N MET A 75 -17.84 -5.36 -12.02
CA MET A 75 -16.89 -4.50 -11.31
C MET A 75 -15.45 -4.91 -11.58
N GLN A 76 -14.51 -4.04 -11.22
CA GLN A 76 -13.08 -4.31 -11.37
C GLN A 76 -12.45 -4.66 -10.01
N PRO A 77 -11.39 -5.50 -9.99
CA PRO A 77 -10.62 -5.73 -8.76
C PRO A 77 -10.08 -4.43 -8.17
N ALA A 78 -10.12 -4.29 -6.83
CA ALA A 78 -9.59 -3.14 -6.11
C ALA A 78 -8.06 -3.05 -6.14
N MET A 79 -7.37 -4.14 -6.48
CA MET A 79 -5.92 -4.21 -6.55
C MET A 79 -5.51 -4.56 -7.97
N GLY A 80 -4.54 -3.82 -8.52
CA GLY A 80 -3.91 -4.13 -9.80
C GLY A 80 -2.56 -4.80 -9.57
N PHE A 81 -1.65 -4.08 -8.91
CA PHE A 81 -0.34 -4.57 -8.51
C PHE A 81 -0.24 -4.74 -6.99
N ALA A 82 0.67 -5.60 -6.55
CA ALA A 82 0.91 -5.79 -5.12
C ALA A 82 1.47 -4.51 -4.47
N ASN A 83 2.42 -3.84 -5.11
CA ASN A 83 2.95 -2.53 -4.67
C ASN A 83 2.31 -1.42 -5.51
N CYS A 84 1.17 -0.93 -5.06
CA CYS A 84 0.48 0.19 -5.69
C CYS A 84 -0.23 1.05 -4.65
N VAL A 85 -0.72 2.20 -5.10
CA VAL A 85 -1.71 2.98 -4.35
C VAL A 85 -3.00 2.16 -4.21
N ARG A 86 -3.46 2.02 -2.97
CA ARG A 86 -4.73 1.38 -2.60
C ARG A 86 -5.88 2.39 -2.74
N SER A 87 -7.12 1.90 -2.72
CA SER A 87 -8.29 2.78 -2.70
C SER A 87 -8.18 3.84 -1.59
N VAL A 88 -8.55 5.06 -1.92
CA VAL A 88 -8.47 6.21 -1.02
C VAL A 88 -9.56 6.09 0.05
N LYS A 89 -9.17 6.22 1.33
CA LYS A 89 -10.13 6.22 2.45
C LYS A 89 -10.71 7.62 2.61
N ILE A 90 -12.03 7.77 2.57
CA ILE A 90 -12.71 9.07 2.51
C ILE A 90 -13.75 9.15 3.62
N CYS A 91 -13.79 10.27 4.35
CA CYS A 91 -14.89 10.51 5.30
C CYS A 91 -16.09 11.19 4.61
N PRO A 92 -17.27 11.25 5.23
CA PRO A 92 -18.46 11.82 4.60
C PRO A 92 -18.37 13.32 4.22
N GLY A 93 -17.35 14.05 4.70
CA GLY A 93 -17.08 15.44 4.31
C GLY A 93 -18.20 16.42 4.69
N SER A 94 -18.11 17.65 4.18
CA SER A 94 -19.16 18.66 4.34
C SER A 94 -20.47 18.26 3.64
N VAL A 95 -20.44 17.32 2.71
CA VAL A 95 -21.62 16.83 1.97
C VAL A 95 -22.61 16.09 2.88
N PHE A 96 -22.11 15.24 3.79
CA PHE A 96 -22.97 14.40 4.65
C PHE A 96 -22.69 14.54 6.15
N CYS A 97 -21.68 15.30 6.57
CA CYS A 97 -21.34 15.48 7.98
C CYS A 97 -21.37 16.96 8.38
N LYS A 98 -22.14 17.29 9.42
CA LYS A 98 -22.25 18.63 10.00
C LYS A 98 -20.92 19.22 10.54
N ARG A 99 -19.90 18.38 10.73
CA ARG A 99 -18.55 18.80 11.19
C ARG A 99 -17.56 18.97 10.04
N GLY A 100 -17.93 18.61 8.82
CA GLY A 100 -17.05 18.72 7.66
C GLY A 100 -16.74 20.18 7.37
N LYS A 101 -15.45 20.54 7.37
CA LYS A 101 -14.97 21.87 6.98
C LYS A 101 -14.74 21.94 5.48
N GLN A 102 -14.29 20.84 4.90
CA GLN A 102 -14.02 20.71 3.48
C GLN A 102 -14.76 19.51 2.85
N ASP A 103 -14.95 19.55 1.53
CA ASP A 103 -15.54 18.45 0.77
C ASP A 103 -14.49 17.35 0.48
N SER A 104 -14.36 16.42 1.42
CA SER A 104 -13.47 15.26 1.27
C SER A 104 -13.91 14.27 0.21
N ILE A 105 -15.20 14.26 -0.18
CA ILE A 105 -15.69 13.35 -1.21
C ILE A 105 -15.17 13.78 -2.56
N LYS A 106 -15.36 15.05 -2.92
CA LYS A 106 -14.86 15.59 -4.19
C LYS A 106 -13.35 15.38 -4.33
N LEU A 107 -12.56 15.77 -3.31
CA LEU A 107 -11.10 15.66 -3.37
C LEU A 107 -10.63 14.20 -3.33
N GLY A 108 -11.20 13.38 -2.45
CA GLY A 108 -10.80 11.98 -2.34
C GLY A 108 -11.12 11.16 -3.58
N MET A 109 -12.25 11.42 -4.24
CA MET A 109 -12.61 10.76 -5.51
C MET A 109 -11.67 11.14 -6.64
N GLU A 110 -11.24 12.40 -6.72
CA GLU A 110 -10.27 12.81 -7.74
C GLU A 110 -8.90 12.17 -7.49
N LEU A 111 -8.43 12.11 -6.24
CA LEU A 111 -7.19 11.41 -5.88
C LEU A 111 -7.28 9.90 -6.17
N ASP A 112 -8.43 9.27 -5.91
CA ASP A 112 -8.64 7.85 -6.22
C ASP A 112 -8.59 7.62 -7.74
N LYS A 113 -9.27 8.45 -8.53
CA LYS A 113 -9.21 8.40 -9.99
C LYS A 113 -7.80 8.58 -10.56
N LEU A 114 -7.01 9.51 -10.00
CA LEU A 114 -5.66 9.81 -10.49
C LEU A 114 -4.64 8.73 -10.12
N TYR A 115 -4.78 8.14 -8.93
CA TYR A 115 -3.70 7.36 -8.35
C TYR A 115 -4.05 5.90 -8.06
N HIS A 116 -5.32 5.50 -8.01
CA HIS A 116 -5.69 4.10 -7.77
C HIS A 116 -4.95 3.15 -8.71
N LYS A 117 -4.36 2.08 -8.16
CA LYS A 117 -3.52 1.10 -8.87
C LYS A 117 -2.23 1.65 -9.48
N LYS A 118 -1.86 2.92 -9.29
CA LYS A 118 -0.54 3.43 -9.72
C LYS A 118 0.55 2.65 -9.00
N GLU A 119 1.47 2.06 -9.77
CA GLU A 119 2.59 1.28 -9.25
C GLU A 119 3.52 2.16 -8.40
N MET A 120 3.92 1.65 -7.24
CA MET A 120 4.75 2.35 -6.26
C MET A 120 5.88 1.45 -5.76
N PRO A 121 6.96 2.01 -5.19
CA PRO A 121 8.02 1.20 -4.58
C PRO A 121 7.50 0.20 -3.54
N SER A 122 6.53 0.62 -2.71
CA SER A 122 5.75 -0.25 -1.83
C SER A 122 4.27 0.13 -1.84
N ARG A 123 3.42 -0.68 -1.21
CA ARG A 123 1.98 -0.37 -1.07
C ARG A 123 1.79 0.99 -0.42
N MET A 124 0.89 1.79 -0.97
CA MET A 124 0.65 3.16 -0.53
C MET A 124 -0.84 3.37 -0.22
N LYS A 125 -1.16 3.95 0.94
CA LYS A 125 -2.53 4.16 1.41
C LYS A 125 -2.77 5.65 1.59
N PHE A 126 -3.79 6.16 0.93
CA PHE A 126 -4.20 7.55 1.08
C PHE A 126 -5.41 7.65 2.00
N SER A 127 -5.58 8.82 2.62
CA SER A 127 -6.86 9.21 3.17
C SER A 127 -7.15 10.70 3.00
N VAL A 128 -8.43 11.02 2.93
CA VAL A 128 -8.93 12.39 2.91
C VAL A 128 -10.01 12.53 3.98
N ALA A 129 -9.82 13.45 4.92
CA ALA A 129 -10.78 13.78 5.96
C ALA A 129 -11.18 15.25 5.82
N GLY A 130 -12.48 15.56 5.82
CA GLY A 130 -12.94 16.94 5.74
C GLY A 130 -12.79 17.77 7.02
N CYS A 131 -12.28 17.21 8.13
CA CYS A 131 -12.00 17.92 9.38
C CYS A 131 -11.03 17.16 10.30
N GLN A 132 -10.57 17.83 11.36
CA GLN A 132 -9.61 17.31 12.35
C GLN A 132 -10.06 16.07 13.13
N ASN A 133 -11.36 15.71 13.09
CA ASN A 133 -11.81 14.42 13.66
C ASN A 133 -11.15 13.21 12.98
N SER A 134 -10.61 13.39 11.76
CA SER A 134 -9.77 12.38 11.11
C SER A 134 -10.44 11.00 10.97
N CYS A 135 -11.75 10.96 10.67
CA CYS A 135 -12.50 9.69 10.58
C CYS A 135 -11.99 8.75 9.47
N SER A 136 -11.19 9.24 8.53
CA SER A 136 -10.48 8.43 7.53
C SER A 136 -9.03 8.09 7.92
N GLU A 137 -8.63 8.38 9.17
CA GLU A 137 -7.34 8.04 9.80
C GLU A 137 -6.12 8.71 9.14
N VAL A 138 -6.17 10.04 8.94
CA VAL A 138 -5.13 10.86 8.28
C VAL A 138 -3.72 10.57 8.81
N HIS A 139 -3.53 10.56 10.13
CA HIS A 139 -2.20 10.46 10.74
C HIS A 139 -1.53 9.09 10.63
N VAL A 140 -2.22 8.06 10.14
CA VAL A 140 -1.67 6.70 10.00
C VAL A 140 -1.77 6.20 8.56
N ARG A 141 -1.64 7.14 7.61
CA ARG A 141 -1.65 6.90 6.17
C ARG A 141 -0.39 7.43 5.53
N ASP A 142 -0.01 6.79 4.43
CA ASP A 142 1.21 7.13 3.68
C ASP A 142 1.12 8.57 3.16
N ILE A 143 -0.07 8.98 2.70
CA ILE A 143 -0.48 10.37 2.48
C ILE A 143 -1.83 10.59 3.16
N GLY A 144 -1.88 11.57 4.04
CA GLY A 144 -3.11 12.02 4.69
C GLY A 144 -3.42 13.45 4.28
N VAL A 145 -4.68 13.72 3.92
CA VAL A 145 -5.18 15.05 3.59
C VAL A 145 -6.27 15.44 4.60
N MET A 146 -6.07 16.54 5.33
CA MET A 146 -6.95 16.99 6.40
C MET A 146 -7.55 18.35 6.08
N GLY A 147 -8.87 18.44 6.05
CA GLY A 147 -9.58 19.70 5.87
C GLY A 147 -9.56 20.53 7.14
N THR A 148 -9.35 21.83 6.98
CA THR A 148 -9.42 22.85 8.03
C THR A 148 -10.30 24.00 7.56
N ASP A 149 -10.49 25.01 8.42
CA ASP A 149 -11.23 26.22 8.07
C ASP A 149 -10.49 27.10 7.04
N ILE A 150 -9.17 26.91 6.88
CA ILE A 150 -8.31 27.72 5.99
C ILE A 150 -7.80 26.96 4.76
N GLY A 151 -8.17 25.69 4.59
CA GLY A 151 -7.76 24.87 3.43
C GLY A 151 -7.53 23.41 3.79
N TRP A 152 -6.48 22.84 3.24
CA TRP A 152 -6.08 21.45 3.43
C TRP A 152 -4.64 21.31 3.93
N ASP A 153 -4.47 20.49 4.96
CA ASP A 153 -3.16 20.12 5.49
C ASP A 153 -2.74 18.75 4.98
N ILE A 154 -1.46 18.62 4.64
CA ILE A 154 -0.86 17.42 4.09
C ILE A 154 0.04 16.78 5.13
N TYR A 155 -0.23 15.50 5.40
CA TYR A 155 0.56 14.64 6.24
C TYR A 155 1.17 13.50 5.42
N VAL A 156 2.37 13.05 5.77
CA VAL A 156 3.10 12.03 5.01
C VAL A 156 3.83 11.05 5.93
N GLY A 157 3.95 9.78 5.50
CA GLY A 157 4.79 8.78 6.19
C GLY A 157 4.06 7.90 7.20
N GLY A 158 2.76 8.09 7.44
CA GLY A 158 2.02 7.34 8.45
C GLY A 158 1.74 5.88 8.10
N THR A 159 1.65 5.02 9.11
CA THR A 159 1.25 3.62 8.95
C THR A 159 0.71 3.03 10.27
N ALA A 160 -0.35 2.23 10.19
CA ALA A 160 -0.87 1.42 11.31
C ALA A 160 -0.53 -0.08 11.12
N GLY A 161 0.67 -0.36 10.62
CA GLY A 161 1.16 -1.71 10.32
C GLY A 161 1.85 -2.37 11.51
N SER A 162 2.67 -3.39 11.25
CA SER A 162 3.54 -4.05 12.24
C SER A 162 4.46 -3.07 12.97
N HIS A 163 4.89 -2.02 12.27
CA HIS A 163 5.67 -0.91 12.80
C HIS A 163 4.83 0.36 12.65
N PRO A 164 3.99 0.70 13.66
CA PRO A 164 3.18 1.90 13.61
C PRO A 164 4.04 3.15 13.57
N ARG A 165 3.66 4.11 12.73
CA ARG A 165 4.32 5.41 12.57
C ARG A 165 3.24 6.47 12.37
N LEU A 166 3.33 7.57 13.11
CA LEU A 166 2.50 8.74 12.84
C LEU A 166 3.05 9.48 11.61
N ALA A 167 2.15 10.06 10.83
CA ALA A 167 2.51 10.89 9.69
C ALA A 167 3.01 12.27 10.15
N ASP A 168 4.03 12.78 9.48
CA ASP A 168 4.57 14.11 9.72
C ASP A 168 3.79 15.15 8.92
N LEU A 169 3.56 16.32 9.52
CA LEU A 169 2.93 17.45 8.85
C LEU A 169 3.92 18.07 7.84
N LEU A 170 3.56 18.06 6.56
CA LEU A 170 4.38 18.56 5.47
C LEU A 170 4.12 20.05 5.19
N ILE A 171 2.86 20.40 4.98
CA ILE A 171 2.38 21.72 4.56
C ILE A 171 0.91 21.88 4.93
N GLU A 172 0.47 23.11 5.20
CA GLU A 172 -0.86 23.45 5.69
C GLU A 172 -1.55 24.46 4.77
N GLY A 173 -2.87 24.57 4.89
CA GLY A 173 -3.65 25.66 4.29
C GLY A 173 -3.69 25.68 2.76
N LEU A 174 -3.55 24.52 2.11
CA LEU A 174 -3.60 24.42 0.65
C LEU A 174 -5.03 24.51 0.12
N ASP A 175 -5.19 25.05 -1.10
CA ASP A 175 -6.42 24.91 -1.85
C ASP A 175 -6.56 23.53 -2.54
N TYR A 176 -7.68 23.31 -3.24
CA TYR A 176 -7.96 22.04 -3.91
C TYR A 176 -6.92 21.66 -4.97
N ASP A 177 -6.51 22.60 -5.82
CA ASP A 177 -5.60 22.33 -6.94
C ASP A 177 -4.15 22.16 -6.44
N GLU A 178 -3.80 22.92 -5.41
CA GLU A 178 -2.53 22.79 -4.70
C GLU A 178 -2.37 21.40 -4.06
N VAL A 179 -3.43 20.84 -3.46
CA VAL A 179 -3.40 19.47 -2.94
C VAL A 179 -3.10 18.45 -4.05
N LEU A 180 -3.79 18.54 -5.20
CA LEU A 180 -3.56 17.62 -6.31
C LEU A 180 -2.10 17.68 -6.79
N ARG A 181 -1.55 18.90 -6.84
CA ARG A 181 -0.18 19.17 -7.28
C ARG A 181 0.88 18.66 -6.29
N ILE A 182 0.76 18.97 -5.00
CA ILE A 182 1.74 18.51 -3.99
C ILE A 182 1.74 16.98 -3.86
N VAL A 183 0.57 16.33 -3.94
CA VAL A 183 0.48 14.87 -3.94
C VAL A 183 1.21 14.28 -5.16
N GLY A 184 1.08 14.91 -6.33
CA GLY A 184 1.84 14.54 -7.52
C GLY A 184 3.36 14.62 -7.32
N VAL A 185 3.84 15.71 -6.69
CA VAL A 185 5.27 15.89 -6.35
C VAL A 185 5.75 14.82 -5.37
N ILE A 186 5.00 14.57 -4.29
CA ILE A 186 5.35 13.52 -3.30
C ILE A 186 5.50 12.17 -3.98
N ILE A 187 4.53 11.81 -4.84
CA ILE A 187 4.54 10.54 -5.55
C ILE A 187 5.76 10.42 -6.48
N GLN A 188 6.03 11.44 -7.28
CA GLN A 188 7.19 11.43 -8.18
C GLN A 188 8.51 11.35 -7.41
N TYR A 189 8.62 12.11 -6.32
CA TYR A 189 9.80 12.09 -5.45
C TYR A 189 10.01 10.71 -4.82
N TYR A 190 8.94 10.09 -4.29
CA TYR A 190 9.00 8.76 -3.71
C TYR A 190 9.35 7.68 -4.76
N GLN A 191 8.70 7.69 -5.93
CA GLN A 191 9.00 6.75 -7.02
C GLN A 191 10.45 6.85 -7.51
N LYS A 192 11.03 8.06 -7.51
CA LYS A 192 12.38 8.30 -8.03
C LYS A 192 13.48 7.90 -7.05
N ASN A 193 13.26 8.05 -5.74
CA ASN A 193 14.35 8.05 -4.74
C ASN A 193 14.26 6.91 -3.72
N ALA A 194 13.15 6.19 -3.65
CA ALA A 194 12.98 5.09 -2.70
C ALA A 194 13.34 3.73 -3.31
N ASP A 195 13.86 2.86 -2.45
CA ASP A 195 13.98 1.42 -2.74
C ASP A 195 12.62 0.74 -2.50
N ILE A 196 12.58 -0.61 -2.44
CA ILE A 196 11.35 -1.35 -2.08
C ILE A 196 11.10 -1.22 -0.57
N GLU A 197 10.62 -0.07 -0.16
CA GLU A 197 10.35 0.32 1.21
C GLU A 197 9.10 1.20 1.28
N ARG A 198 8.43 1.29 2.43
CA ARG A 198 7.27 2.18 2.62
C ARG A 198 7.73 3.64 2.68
N ILE A 199 6.88 4.59 2.29
CA ILE A 199 7.26 6.03 2.30
C ILE A 199 7.69 6.53 3.68
N GLY A 200 7.10 6.01 4.78
CA GLY A 200 7.55 6.32 6.14
C GLY A 200 8.99 5.85 6.41
N GLN A 201 9.33 4.63 5.99
CA GLN A 201 10.70 4.09 6.11
C GLN A 201 11.69 4.88 5.24
N PHE A 202 11.26 5.22 4.02
CA PHE A 202 12.03 6.10 3.14
C PHE A 202 12.32 7.45 3.79
N ILE A 203 11.31 8.09 4.40
CA ILE A 203 11.45 9.35 5.13
C ILE A 203 12.40 9.20 6.32
N ASP A 204 12.30 8.12 7.07
CA ASP A 204 13.17 7.86 8.22
C ASP A 204 14.63 7.66 7.77
N ARG A 205 14.84 7.02 6.61
CA ARG A 205 16.16 6.79 6.00
C ARG A 205 16.82 8.06 5.48
N VAL A 206 16.07 8.93 4.78
CA VAL A 206 16.63 10.16 4.18
C VAL A 206 16.59 11.37 5.12
N GLY A 207 15.76 11.29 6.17
CA GLY A 207 15.45 12.37 7.10
C GLY A 207 14.30 13.25 6.61
N PHE A 208 13.31 13.47 7.48
CA PHE A 208 12.12 14.27 7.16
C PHE A 208 12.45 15.71 6.75
N LYS A 209 13.44 16.35 7.38
CA LYS A 209 13.87 17.72 7.01
C LYS A 209 14.30 17.81 5.54
N LYS A 210 15.10 16.84 5.09
CA LYS A 210 15.56 16.74 3.71
C LYS A 210 14.39 16.47 2.77
N PHE A 211 13.57 15.46 3.08
CA PHE A 211 12.37 15.12 2.31
C PHE A 211 11.47 16.35 2.11
N ARG A 212 11.18 17.07 3.19
CA ARG A 212 10.34 18.27 3.18
C ARG A 212 10.95 19.38 2.33
N ALA A 213 12.24 19.67 2.47
CA ALA A 213 12.92 20.68 1.67
C ALA A 213 12.85 20.36 0.17
N ASP A 214 13.16 19.12 -0.22
CA ASP A 214 13.20 18.73 -1.63
C ASP A 214 11.80 18.72 -2.27
N VAL A 215 10.79 18.22 -1.56
CA VAL A 215 9.40 18.21 -2.03
C VAL A 215 8.84 19.63 -2.15
N LEU A 216 9.06 20.49 -1.15
CA LEU A 216 8.57 21.86 -1.20
C LEU A 216 9.30 22.70 -2.25
N ALA A 217 10.60 22.47 -2.48
CA ALA A 217 11.34 23.12 -3.56
C ALA A 217 10.73 22.78 -4.93
N GLN A 218 10.45 21.50 -5.19
CA GLN A 218 9.78 21.08 -6.43
C GLN A 218 8.36 21.65 -6.54
N PHE A 219 7.61 21.71 -5.44
CA PHE A 219 6.28 22.32 -5.42
C PHE A 219 6.34 23.82 -5.74
N TYR A 220 7.23 24.60 -5.12
CA TYR A 220 7.30 26.04 -5.37
C TYR A 220 8.17 26.44 -6.58
N GLN A 221 8.67 25.47 -7.36
CA GLN A 221 9.61 25.70 -8.48
C GLN A 221 10.93 26.39 -8.05
N GLY A 222 11.38 26.15 -6.82
CA GLY A 222 12.65 26.64 -6.26
C GLY A 222 13.74 25.56 -6.21
N VAL A 223 15.00 25.96 -6.01
CA VAL A 223 16.13 25.03 -5.81
C VAL A 223 16.22 24.68 -4.32
N SER A 224 16.11 23.39 -3.98
CA SER A 224 16.42 22.90 -2.63
C SER A 224 17.93 22.98 -2.42
N GLU A 225 18.39 23.72 -1.39
CA GLU A 225 19.77 23.55 -0.93
C GLU A 225 19.90 22.12 -0.39
N THR A 226 20.64 21.29 -1.11
CA THR A 226 20.86 19.89 -0.75
C THR A 226 21.53 19.80 0.61
N THR A 227 20.73 19.54 1.65
CA THR A 227 21.26 19.07 2.92
C THR A 227 21.68 17.61 2.75
N LYS A 228 22.89 17.27 3.20
CA LYS A 228 23.36 15.88 3.27
C LYS A 228 22.34 15.07 4.09
N PRO A 229 22.09 13.79 3.75
CA PRO A 229 21.20 12.93 4.52
C PRO A 229 21.58 12.99 6.01
N LEU A 230 20.60 13.24 6.87
CA LEU A 230 20.82 13.16 8.31
C LEU A 230 20.90 11.67 8.66
N VAL A 231 21.97 11.28 9.35
CA VAL A 231 21.96 10.07 10.20
C VAL A 231 20.80 10.24 11.19
N PRO A 232 20.04 9.19 11.54
CA PRO A 232 18.80 9.28 12.30
C PRO A 232 18.91 10.23 13.50
N GLN A 233 17.93 11.14 13.66
CA GLN A 233 17.86 11.98 14.84
C GLN A 233 17.30 11.16 16.01
N SER A 234 18.15 10.42 16.72
CA SER A 234 17.97 10.31 18.17
C SER A 234 18.47 11.56 18.84
N GLU A 235 17.86 11.89 19.97
CA GLU A 235 18.47 12.76 20.99
C GLU A 235 19.91 12.31 21.26
N GLU A 236 20.85 13.26 21.38
CA GLU A 236 22.25 12.99 21.72
C GLU A 236 22.32 12.06 22.93
N GLY A 237 22.92 10.88 22.75
CA GLY A 237 23.12 9.90 23.81
C GLY A 237 22.07 8.79 23.90
N ARG A 238 21.00 8.80 23.10
CA ARG A 238 20.22 7.58 22.84
C ARG A 238 20.81 6.87 21.63
N GLU A 239 21.51 5.78 21.90
CA GLU A 239 21.74 4.76 20.88
C GLU A 239 20.35 4.26 20.44
N ILE A 240 19.91 4.65 19.24
CA ILE A 240 18.74 4.01 18.62
C ILE A 240 19.21 2.61 18.30
N ILE A 241 18.93 1.69 19.22
CA ILE A 241 18.90 0.28 18.87
C ILE A 241 17.77 0.16 17.86
N PRO A 242 18.05 -0.19 16.59
CA PRO A 242 17.01 -0.38 15.61
C PRO A 242 15.98 -1.35 16.20
N VAL A 243 14.73 -0.91 16.33
CA VAL A 243 13.65 -1.81 16.72
C VAL A 243 13.62 -2.92 15.66
N ALA A 244 13.72 -4.18 16.08
CA ALA A 244 13.63 -5.35 15.20
C ALA A 244 12.45 -5.15 14.23
N GLY A 245 12.78 -4.92 12.96
CA GLY A 245 11.94 -4.11 12.06
C GLY A 245 12.70 -3.36 10.98
N GLY A 246 14.01 -3.15 11.17
CA GLY A 246 14.94 -3.14 10.06
C GLY A 246 14.92 -4.51 9.38
N LEU A 247 14.89 -4.52 8.05
CA LEU A 247 14.94 -5.73 7.23
C LEU A 247 16.01 -6.67 7.78
N THR A 248 15.58 -7.85 8.22
CA THR A 248 16.36 -8.82 9.00
C THR A 248 17.63 -9.21 8.28
N GLU A 249 18.73 -9.27 9.03
CA GLU A 249 20.02 -9.85 8.66
C GLU A 249 19.84 -11.29 8.17
N GLY A 250 19.68 -11.51 6.86
CA GLY A 250 20.08 -12.78 6.26
C GLY A 250 21.52 -12.69 5.77
N THR A 251 22.13 -13.86 5.62
CA THR A 251 23.55 -14.00 5.33
C THR A 251 23.87 -13.94 3.83
N LEU A 252 22.87 -13.78 2.97
CA LEU A 252 23.05 -13.82 1.52
C LEU A 252 23.87 -12.62 1.06
N VAL A 253 24.99 -12.89 0.39
CA VAL A 253 25.86 -11.88 -0.21
C VAL A 253 25.96 -12.07 -1.72
N PHE A 254 26.45 -11.04 -2.42
CA PHE A 254 26.60 -11.10 -3.87
C PHE A 254 27.57 -12.22 -4.29
N GLY A 255 27.14 -13.07 -5.21
CA GLY A 255 27.86 -14.28 -5.65
C GLY A 255 27.30 -15.57 -5.04
N ASP A 256 26.53 -15.49 -3.96
CA ASP A 256 25.87 -16.66 -3.38
C ASP A 256 24.70 -17.12 -4.25
N LYS A 257 24.48 -18.44 -4.30
CA LYS A 257 23.25 -18.99 -4.87
C LYS A 257 22.07 -18.78 -3.93
N ILE A 258 20.91 -18.55 -4.52
CA ILE A 258 19.64 -18.48 -3.78
C ILE A 258 19.22 -19.89 -3.41
N THR A 259 18.90 -20.11 -2.14
CA THR A 259 18.45 -21.40 -1.58
C THR A 259 17.03 -21.29 -1.02
N VAL A 260 16.43 -22.41 -0.63
CA VAL A 260 15.09 -22.44 -0.01
C VAL A 260 15.03 -21.68 1.33
N ASP A 261 16.16 -21.50 1.99
CA ASP A 261 16.28 -20.78 3.27
C ASP A 261 16.65 -19.30 3.09
N SER A 262 16.93 -18.88 1.85
CA SER A 262 17.23 -17.48 1.56
C SER A 262 16.03 -16.60 1.86
N VAL A 263 16.28 -15.51 2.58
CA VAL A 263 15.26 -14.55 3.01
C VAL A 263 14.89 -13.64 1.85
N ILE A 264 13.59 -13.41 1.66
CA ILE A 264 13.07 -12.62 0.52
C ILE A 264 13.70 -11.22 0.46
N SER A 265 13.84 -10.52 1.60
CA SER A 265 14.45 -9.18 1.61
C SER A 265 15.90 -9.18 1.12
N ASP A 266 16.69 -10.20 1.45
CA ASP A 266 18.08 -10.27 1.00
C ASP A 266 18.19 -10.61 -0.47
N ILE A 267 17.34 -11.49 -0.96
CA ILE A 267 17.29 -11.81 -2.39
C ILE A 267 17.02 -10.55 -3.20
N ILE A 268 16.05 -9.73 -2.80
CA ILE A 268 15.71 -8.48 -3.50
C ILE A 268 16.85 -7.46 -3.39
N ARG A 269 17.48 -7.37 -2.23
CA ARG A 269 18.58 -6.43 -1.96
C ARG A 269 19.83 -6.78 -2.77
N VAL A 270 20.20 -8.06 -2.81
CA VAL A 270 21.41 -8.55 -3.49
C VAL A 270 21.17 -8.71 -5.00
N TYR A 271 19.98 -9.17 -5.39
CA TYR A 271 19.61 -9.51 -6.76
C TYR A 271 18.26 -8.89 -7.17
N PRO A 272 18.16 -7.55 -7.32
CA PRO A 272 16.90 -6.87 -7.63
C PRO A 272 16.24 -7.33 -8.96
N GLN A 273 17.02 -7.84 -9.91
CA GLN A 273 16.52 -8.42 -11.15
C GLN A 273 15.62 -9.66 -10.96
N THR A 274 15.56 -10.23 -9.75
CA THR A 274 14.68 -11.34 -9.39
C THR A 274 13.21 -10.94 -9.15
N ILE A 275 12.92 -9.64 -8.95
CA ILE A 275 11.57 -9.14 -8.67
C ILE A 275 10.50 -9.62 -9.67
N PRO A 276 10.74 -9.60 -11.00
CA PRO A 276 9.76 -10.10 -11.97
C PRO A 276 9.43 -11.58 -11.79
N ILE A 277 10.40 -12.39 -11.33
CA ILE A 277 10.21 -13.81 -11.06
C ILE A 277 9.26 -13.98 -9.86
N PHE A 278 9.50 -13.30 -8.74
CA PHE A 278 8.56 -13.32 -7.62
C PHE A 278 7.14 -12.91 -8.03
N ARG A 279 7.01 -11.87 -8.86
CA ARG A 279 5.71 -11.40 -9.36
C ARG A 279 5.00 -12.45 -10.23
N SER A 280 5.72 -13.22 -11.04
CA SER A 280 5.11 -14.27 -11.88
C SER A 280 4.51 -15.41 -11.07
N PHE A 281 5.07 -15.68 -9.87
CA PHE A 281 4.52 -16.62 -8.89
C PHE A 281 3.40 -16.02 -8.02
N GLY A 282 3.00 -14.77 -8.24
CA GLY A 282 2.00 -14.08 -7.41
C GLY A 282 2.54 -13.56 -6.08
N MET A 283 3.87 -13.59 -5.88
CA MET A 283 4.56 -13.08 -4.69
C MET A 283 4.97 -11.62 -4.88
N GLY A 284 4.03 -10.74 -5.21
CA GLY A 284 4.35 -9.35 -5.53
C GLY A 284 4.52 -8.42 -4.31
N CYS A 285 4.11 -8.85 -3.11
CA CYS A 285 4.07 -8.03 -1.88
C CYS A 285 5.44 -7.88 -1.21
N LEU A 286 6.48 -7.67 -2.01
CA LEU A 286 7.88 -7.79 -1.62
C LEU A 286 8.36 -6.76 -0.59
N GLY A 287 7.62 -5.65 -0.39
CA GLY A 287 7.88 -4.66 0.66
C GLY A 287 6.96 -4.80 1.88
N CYS A 288 6.24 -5.93 2.02
CA CYS A 288 5.38 -6.21 3.17
C CYS A 288 6.20 -6.78 4.33
N PRO A 289 6.03 -6.30 5.57
CA PRO A 289 6.71 -6.87 6.75
C PRO A 289 6.53 -8.39 6.89
N SER A 290 5.37 -8.91 6.49
CA SER A 290 5.09 -10.36 6.53
C SER A 290 5.84 -11.17 5.47
N ALA A 291 6.29 -10.53 4.38
CA ALA A 291 7.01 -11.19 3.30
C ALA A 291 8.53 -10.96 3.40
N THR A 292 8.95 -9.77 3.83
CA THR A 292 10.38 -9.38 3.81
C THR A 292 11.25 -10.25 4.71
N GLY A 293 10.76 -10.61 5.91
CA GLY A 293 11.52 -11.44 6.86
C GLY A 293 11.32 -12.95 6.68
N GLU A 294 10.69 -13.38 5.59
CA GLU A 294 10.30 -14.77 5.39
C GLU A 294 11.30 -15.51 4.49
N ALA A 295 11.60 -16.76 4.84
CA ALA A 295 12.36 -17.66 3.98
C ALA A 295 11.52 -18.10 2.76
N LEU A 296 12.18 -18.33 1.62
CA LEU A 296 11.53 -18.80 0.39
C LEU A 296 10.64 -20.04 0.59
N SER A 297 11.09 -21.00 1.39
CA SER A 297 10.35 -22.22 1.73
C SER A 297 9.00 -21.93 2.39
N LYS A 298 9.00 -21.05 3.40
CA LYS A 298 7.79 -20.65 4.11
C LYS A 298 6.84 -19.86 3.20
N ALA A 299 7.38 -18.94 2.40
CA ALA A 299 6.58 -18.18 1.45
C ALA A 299 5.95 -19.08 0.37
N ALA A 300 6.69 -20.07 -0.13
CA ALA A 300 6.15 -21.07 -1.05
C ALA A 300 5.01 -21.88 -0.43
N GLU A 301 5.14 -22.30 0.84
CA GLU A 301 4.09 -23.00 1.60
C GLU A 301 2.81 -22.15 1.71
N ILE A 302 2.93 -20.88 2.12
CA ILE A 302 1.80 -19.95 2.26
C ILE A 302 1.06 -19.77 0.93
N HIS A 303 1.81 -19.71 -0.17
CA HIS A 303 1.26 -19.50 -1.50
C HIS A 303 0.86 -20.81 -2.21
N GLY A 304 1.12 -21.98 -1.59
CA GLY A 304 0.87 -23.29 -2.18
C GLY A 304 1.64 -23.51 -3.48
N LEU A 305 2.92 -23.16 -3.50
CA LEU A 305 3.83 -23.23 -4.65
C LEU A 305 4.93 -24.26 -4.39
N ASP A 306 5.53 -24.79 -5.46
CA ASP A 306 6.75 -25.59 -5.35
C ASP A 306 7.95 -24.65 -5.18
N VAL A 307 8.59 -24.71 -4.00
CA VAL A 307 9.76 -23.90 -3.68
C VAL A 307 10.92 -24.14 -4.66
N ASN A 308 11.06 -25.35 -5.21
CA ASN A 308 12.16 -25.68 -6.12
C ASN A 308 12.00 -24.99 -7.47
N GLU A 309 10.77 -24.85 -7.96
CA GLU A 309 10.48 -24.09 -9.18
C GLU A 309 10.84 -22.61 -9.01
N ILE A 310 10.52 -22.04 -7.84
CA ILE A 310 10.84 -20.66 -7.51
C ILE A 310 12.36 -20.47 -7.46
N VAL A 311 13.06 -21.32 -6.70
CA VAL A 311 14.54 -21.27 -6.58
C VAL A 311 15.21 -21.42 -7.95
N ALA A 312 14.74 -22.34 -8.79
CA ALA A 312 15.26 -22.53 -10.14
C ALA A 312 15.01 -21.30 -11.02
N GLY A 313 13.84 -20.67 -10.91
CA GLY A 313 13.51 -19.42 -11.62
C GLY A 313 14.39 -18.24 -11.19
N LEU A 314 14.61 -18.11 -9.88
CA LEU A 314 15.43 -17.03 -9.31
C LEU A 314 16.91 -17.18 -9.70
N ASN A 315 17.48 -18.39 -9.57
CA ASN A 315 18.89 -18.62 -9.91
C ASN A 315 19.19 -18.54 -11.42
N LYS A 316 18.18 -18.49 -12.30
CA LYS A 316 18.38 -18.28 -13.75
C LYS A 316 18.72 -16.85 -14.12
N VAL A 317 18.44 -15.89 -13.22
CA VAL A 317 18.61 -14.45 -13.49
C VAL A 317 19.67 -13.81 -12.59
N ILE A 318 20.38 -14.60 -11.79
CA ILE A 318 21.53 -14.16 -10.99
C ILE A 318 22.84 -14.53 -11.66
#